data_AF-A0AAN9CDR9-F1
#
_entry.id   AF-A0AAN9CDR9-F1
#
_cell.length_a   1.000
_cell.length_b   1.000
_cell.length_c   1.000
_cell.angle_alpha   90.00
_cell.angle_beta   90.00
_cell.angle_gamma   90.00
#
_symmetry.space_group_name_H-M   'P 1'
#
loop_
_entity.id
_entity.type
_entity.pdbx_description
1 polymer ?
#
loop_
_entity_poly.entity_id
_entity_poly.type
_entity_poly.pdbx_seq_one_letter_code
_entity_poly.pdbx_strand_id
1 'polypeptide(L)'
;MARGCLCCVKYMMFLFNLLFWLSGCGLLGVGIWLSVSQGSFATFSPSFPSISAANLVITLGSVVMVTGFLGCLGAIKENKCLLLSFFIVLLIILLAELILLILFFVYTDKVSENAKQDLKDGLRLYNTDNNVGLRNAWNIIQAEWECCGVTGHTDWHDALQEKTVPDRCCQEHYRECGRNTTNIFWSQGCYEKVEEWLNDNKHLLGTIAMCVLVLQLLGMAFSMTLYQQIHRAGKKYDA
;
A
#
# COMPACT_ATOMS: atom_id res chain seq x y z
N MET A 1 -16.56 -33.38 21.81
CA MET A 1 -15.49 -32.80 20.96
C MET A 1 -15.90 -31.51 20.24
N ALA A 2 -17.09 -31.41 19.62
CA ALA A 2 -17.49 -30.24 18.82
C ALA A 2 -17.49 -28.89 19.56
N ARG A 3 -17.90 -28.84 20.85
CA ARG A 3 -18.04 -27.59 21.62
C ARG A 3 -16.70 -26.92 21.96
N GLY A 4 -15.65 -27.71 22.20
CA GLY A 4 -14.29 -27.21 22.49
C GLY A 4 -13.59 -26.64 21.25
N CYS A 5 -13.73 -27.32 20.10
CA CYS A 5 -13.23 -26.84 18.82
C CYS A 5 -13.89 -25.50 18.40
N LEU A 6 -15.20 -25.37 18.62
CA LEU A 6 -15.94 -24.12 18.40
C LEU A 6 -15.40 -22.94 19.23
N CYS A 7 -15.15 -23.18 20.52
CA CYS A 7 -14.59 -22.17 21.40
C CYS A 7 -13.20 -21.74 20.89
N CYS A 8 -12.37 -22.71 20.50
CA CYS A 8 -11.05 -22.42 19.94
C CYS A 8 -11.13 -21.56 18.68
N VAL A 9 -12.03 -21.88 17.73
CA VAL A 9 -12.21 -21.08 16.50
C VAL A 9 -12.66 -19.66 16.82
N LYS A 10 -13.60 -19.49 17.75
CA LYS A 10 -14.08 -18.16 18.18
C LYS A 10 -12.97 -17.31 18.80
N TYR A 11 -12.19 -17.86 19.74
CA TYR A 11 -11.10 -17.12 20.38
C TYR A 11 -9.95 -16.83 19.42
N MET A 12 -9.59 -17.78 18.55
CA MET A 12 -8.61 -17.56 17.49
C MET A 12 -9.06 -16.45 16.54
N MET A 13 -10.30 -16.51 16.05
CA MET A 13 -10.86 -15.49 15.16
C MET A 13 -10.86 -14.12 15.84
N PHE A 14 -11.25 -14.03 17.11
CA PHE A 14 -11.19 -12.77 17.86
C PHE A 14 -9.76 -12.25 17.97
N LEU A 15 -8.81 -13.10 18.39
CA LEU A 15 -7.40 -12.70 18.57
C LEU A 15 -6.79 -12.19 17.26
N PHE A 16 -6.95 -12.92 16.16
CA PHE A 16 -6.42 -12.50 14.86
C PHE A 16 -7.05 -11.18 14.40
N ASN A 17 -8.38 -11.03 14.48
CA ASN A 17 -9.04 -9.79 14.09
C ASN A 17 -8.65 -8.61 15.00
N LEU A 18 -8.33 -8.86 16.27
CA LEU A 18 -7.87 -7.83 17.20
C LEU A 18 -6.48 -7.32 16.79
N LEU A 19 -5.58 -8.24 16.40
CA LEU A 19 -4.26 -7.86 15.87
C LEU A 19 -4.39 -7.07 14.58
N PHE A 20 -5.26 -7.48 13.65
CA PHE A 20 -5.56 -6.72 12.45
C PHE A 20 -6.11 -5.34 12.78
N TRP A 21 -7.07 -5.23 13.70
CA TRP A 21 -7.62 -3.95 14.12
C TRP A 21 -6.54 -3.01 14.68
N LEU A 22 -5.68 -3.49 15.57
CA LEU A 22 -4.56 -2.73 16.12
C LEU A 22 -3.58 -2.29 15.03
N SER A 23 -3.24 -3.18 14.10
CA SER A 23 -2.40 -2.84 12.94
C SER A 23 -3.05 -1.79 12.03
N GLY A 24 -4.37 -1.86 11.84
CA GLY A 24 -5.14 -0.88 11.07
C GLY A 24 -5.12 0.49 11.71
N CYS A 25 -5.28 0.57 13.03
CA CYS A 25 -5.12 1.83 13.78
C CYS A 25 -3.70 2.38 13.67
N GLY A 26 -2.68 1.53 13.74
CA GLY A 26 -1.28 1.92 13.56
C GLY A 26 -1.02 2.48 12.16
N LEU A 27 -1.43 1.76 11.11
CA LEU A 27 -1.30 2.20 9.71
C LEU A 27 -2.04 3.50 9.45
N LEU A 28 -3.27 3.63 9.97
CA LEU A 28 -4.06 4.85 9.84
C LEU A 28 -3.36 6.04 10.54
N GLY A 29 -2.81 5.82 11.74
CA GLY A 29 -2.04 6.83 12.47
C GLY A 29 -0.79 7.28 11.70
N VAL A 30 -0.03 6.33 11.15
CA VAL A 30 1.13 6.63 10.30
C VAL A 30 0.71 7.38 9.04
N GLY A 31 -0.37 6.96 8.38
CA GLY A 31 -0.89 7.64 7.18
C GLY A 31 -1.31 9.09 7.45
N ILE A 32 -2.02 9.33 8.56
CA ILE A 32 -2.40 10.68 8.98
C ILE A 32 -1.16 11.51 9.34
N TRP A 33 -0.21 10.94 10.09
CA TRP A 33 1.05 11.60 10.42
C TRP A 33 1.82 12.01 9.16
N LEU A 34 1.94 11.12 8.18
CA LEU A 34 2.60 11.42 6.89
C LEU A 34 1.87 12.55 6.16
N SER A 35 0.53 12.52 6.10
CA SER A 35 -0.28 13.54 5.45
C SER A 35 -0.16 14.93 6.10
N VAL A 36 -0.03 14.98 7.44
CA VAL A 36 0.08 16.24 8.19
C VAL A 36 1.51 16.78 8.22
N SER A 37 2.50 15.94 8.54
CA SER A 37 3.87 16.38 8.79
C SER A 37 4.65 16.74 7.53
N GLN A 38 4.31 16.17 6.38
CA GLN A 38 5.03 16.42 5.14
C GLN A 38 4.14 17.03 4.04
N GLY A 39 2.96 17.56 4.41
CA GLY A 39 1.91 17.92 3.47
C GLY A 39 1.41 16.69 2.70
N SER A 40 0.67 16.88 1.61
CA SER A 40 0.32 15.78 0.69
C SER A 40 1.61 15.13 0.18
N PHE A 41 2.05 14.09 0.89
CA PHE A 41 3.23 13.29 0.57
C PHE A 41 3.10 12.81 -0.87
N ALA A 42 4.10 13.05 -1.72
CA ALA A 42 4.22 12.56 -3.10
C ALA A 42 2.87 12.16 -3.75
N THR A 43 2.18 13.14 -4.33
CA THR A 43 1.14 12.86 -5.33
C THR A 43 1.78 11.99 -6.40
N PHE A 44 1.47 10.69 -6.41
CA PHE A 44 2.11 9.73 -7.31
C PHE A 44 1.78 10.01 -8.76
N SER A 45 0.60 10.58 -9.02
CA SER A 45 0.18 11.05 -10.33
C SER A 45 -0.45 12.43 -10.20
N PRO A 46 0.10 13.47 -10.85
CA PRO A 46 -0.57 14.77 -10.92
C PRO A 46 -1.92 14.69 -11.65
N SER A 47 -2.18 13.62 -12.41
CA SER A 47 -3.48 13.31 -13.00
C SER A 47 -4.52 12.87 -11.96
N PHE A 48 -4.07 12.34 -10.81
CA PHE A 48 -4.91 11.96 -9.69
C PHE A 48 -4.33 12.49 -8.36
N PRO A 49 -4.57 13.77 -8.02
CA PRO A 49 -4.10 14.39 -6.78
C PRO A 49 -4.52 13.64 -5.50
N SER A 50 -5.60 12.86 -5.59
CA SER A 50 -6.12 12.03 -4.51
C SER A 50 -5.28 10.77 -4.23
N ILE A 51 -4.42 10.33 -5.15
CA ILE A 51 -3.60 9.12 -5.03
C ILE A 51 -2.19 9.53 -4.58
N SER A 52 -2.09 9.90 -3.31
CA SER A 52 -0.82 10.09 -2.60
C SER A 52 -0.44 8.81 -1.85
N ALA A 53 0.87 8.58 -1.65
CA ALA A 53 1.37 7.51 -0.77
C ALA A 53 0.66 7.50 0.59
N ALA A 54 0.48 8.68 1.19
CA ALA A 54 -0.18 8.83 2.48
C ALA A 54 -1.67 8.46 2.39
N ASN A 55 -2.37 8.87 1.34
CA ASN A 55 -3.79 8.53 1.15
C ASN A 55 -4.00 7.03 0.91
N LEU A 56 -3.08 6.36 0.22
CA LEU A 56 -3.11 4.90 0.07
C LEU A 56 -2.94 4.20 1.42
N VAL A 57 -1.98 4.64 2.24
CA VAL A 57 -1.76 4.09 3.59
C VAL A 57 -2.97 4.34 4.50
N ILE A 58 -3.56 5.54 4.44
CA ILE A 58 -4.81 5.88 5.16
C ILE A 58 -5.95 4.95 4.71
N THR A 59 -6.14 4.80 3.40
CA THR A 59 -7.20 3.97 2.83
C THR A 59 -7.05 2.51 3.25
N LEU A 60 -5.87 1.93 3.06
CA LEU A 60 -5.55 0.57 3.47
C LEU A 60 -5.72 0.38 4.99
N GLY A 61 -5.18 1.29 5.80
CA GLY A 61 -5.31 1.26 7.26
C GLY A 61 -6.76 1.32 7.72
N SER A 62 -7.58 2.16 7.08
CA SER A 62 -9.02 2.26 7.37
C SER A 62 -9.78 0.98 7.05
N VAL A 63 -9.50 0.34 5.91
CA VAL A 63 -10.13 -0.93 5.51
C VAL A 63 -9.75 -2.05 6.47
N VAL A 64 -8.46 -2.15 6.82
CA VAL A 64 -7.96 -3.14 7.79
C VAL A 64 -8.55 -2.90 9.19
N MET A 65 -8.68 -1.64 9.61
CA MET A 65 -9.31 -1.29 10.89
C MET A 65 -10.80 -1.68 10.91
N VAL A 66 -11.58 -1.30 9.89
CA VAL A 66 -13.02 -1.60 9.84
C VAL A 66 -13.27 -3.10 9.76
N THR A 67 -12.53 -3.82 8.92
CA THR A 67 -12.65 -5.29 8.81
C THR A 67 -12.29 -5.98 10.13
N GLY A 68 -11.19 -5.60 10.78
CA GLY A 68 -10.80 -6.13 12.08
C GLY A 68 -11.85 -5.85 13.16
N PHE A 69 -12.45 -4.65 13.17
CA PHE A 69 -13.52 -4.30 14.11
C PHE A 69 -14.78 -5.14 13.91
N LEU A 70 -15.24 -5.30 12.66
CA LEU A 70 -16.40 -6.14 12.33
C LEU A 70 -16.15 -7.61 12.70
N GLY A 71 -14.96 -8.13 12.42
CA GLY A 71 -14.57 -9.49 12.78
C GLY A 71 -14.54 -9.71 14.30
N CYS A 72 -13.96 -8.77 15.05
CA CYS A 72 -13.91 -8.82 16.51
C CYS A 72 -15.31 -8.80 17.14
N LEU A 73 -16.12 -7.81 16.79
CA LEU A 73 -17.47 -7.66 17.35
C LEU A 73 -18.39 -8.78 16.89
N GLY A 74 -18.29 -9.21 15.63
CA GLY A 74 -19.04 -10.36 15.12
C GLY A 74 -18.76 -11.63 15.90
N ALA A 75 -17.48 -11.91 16.22
CA ALA A 75 -17.09 -13.09 16.99
C ALA A 75 -17.48 -13.01 18.48
N ILE A 76 -17.31 -11.85 19.15
CA ILE A 76 -17.64 -11.70 20.58
C ILE A 76 -19.15 -11.63 20.81
N LYS A 77 -19.85 -10.77 20.05
CA LYS A 77 -21.28 -10.51 20.25
C LYS A 77 -22.16 -11.60 19.64
N GLU A 78 -21.56 -12.56 18.91
CA GLU A 78 -22.28 -13.60 18.18
C GLU A 78 -23.40 -13.02 17.31
N ASN A 79 -23.15 -11.84 16.72
CA ASN A 79 -24.14 -11.13 15.93
C ASN A 79 -24.04 -11.56 14.45
N LYS A 80 -25.10 -12.23 13.99
CA LYS A 80 -25.24 -12.73 12.61
C LYS A 80 -25.03 -11.64 11.56
N CYS A 81 -25.54 -10.43 11.78
CA CYS A 81 -25.44 -9.33 10.83
C CYS A 81 -23.99 -8.83 10.71
N LEU A 82 -23.27 -8.74 11.83
CA LEU A 82 -21.86 -8.33 11.84
C LEU A 82 -20.96 -9.38 11.17
N LEU A 83 -21.18 -10.68 11.44
CA LEU A 83 -20.45 -11.76 10.79
C LEU A 83 -20.70 -11.80 9.27
N LEU A 84 -21.95 -11.60 8.86
CA LEU A 84 -22.30 -11.54 7.44
C LEU A 84 -21.67 -10.30 6.77
N SER A 85 -21.68 -9.15 7.43
CA SER A 85 -21.05 -7.93 6.94
C SER A 85 -19.53 -8.12 6.78
N PHE A 86 -18.86 -8.72 7.77
CA PHE A 86 -17.45 -9.08 7.69
C PHE A 86 -17.15 -10.00 6.50
N PHE A 87 -17.98 -11.04 6.29
CA PHE A 87 -17.85 -11.94 5.15
C PHE A 87 -18.00 -11.20 3.81
N ILE A 88 -19.01 -10.34 3.67
CA ILE A 88 -19.27 -9.58 2.43
C ILE A 88 -18.09 -8.64 2.15
N VAL A 89 -17.56 -7.94 3.15
CA VAL A 89 -16.40 -7.05 2.97
C VAL A 89 -15.17 -7.84 2.55
N LEU A 90 -14.86 -8.98 3.19
CA LEU A 90 -13.75 -9.84 2.76
C LEU A 90 -13.94 -10.38 1.34
N LEU A 91 -15.17 -10.71 0.94
CA LEU A 91 -15.46 -11.15 -0.43
C LEU A 91 -15.23 -10.04 -1.44
N ILE A 92 -15.66 -8.81 -1.15
CA ILE A 92 -15.42 -7.65 -2.01
C ILE A 92 -13.92 -7.39 -2.16
N ILE A 93 -13.16 -7.44 -1.06
CA ILE A 93 -11.70 -7.28 -1.10
C ILE A 93 -11.07 -8.37 -1.97
N LEU A 94 -11.50 -9.63 -1.84
CA LEU A 94 -10.96 -10.74 -2.62
C LEU A 94 -11.20 -10.54 -4.12
N LEU A 95 -12.42 -10.13 -4.50
CA LEU A 95 -12.74 -9.84 -5.89
C LEU A 95 -11.93 -8.65 -6.42
N ALA A 96 -11.75 -7.60 -5.63
CA ALA A 96 -10.93 -6.46 -5.99
C ALA A 96 -9.46 -6.85 -6.19
N GLU A 97 -8.88 -7.65 -5.30
CA GLU A 97 -7.51 -8.16 -5.43
C GLU A 97 -7.33 -9.00 -6.70
N LEU A 98 -8.28 -9.89 -7.01
CA LEU A 98 -8.25 -10.68 -8.24
C LEU A 98 -8.32 -9.79 -9.50
N ILE A 99 -9.18 -8.79 -9.51
CA ILE A 99 -9.28 -7.84 -10.62
C ILE A 99 -7.97 -7.06 -10.78
N LEU A 100 -7.43 -6.52 -9.70
CA LEU A 100 -6.16 -5.79 -9.72
C LEU A 100 -5.00 -6.66 -10.20
N LEU A 101 -4.94 -7.91 -9.74
CA LEU A 101 -3.92 -8.88 -10.17
C LEU A 101 -4.02 -9.17 -11.67
N ILE A 102 -5.23 -9.43 -12.18
CA ILE A 102 -5.45 -9.68 -13.61
C ILE A 102 -5.08 -8.44 -14.43
N LEU A 103 -5.52 -7.25 -14.03
CA LEU A 103 -5.19 -6.00 -14.71
C LEU A 103 -3.68 -5.75 -14.74
N PHE A 104 -3.00 -5.97 -13.62
CA PHE A 104 -1.55 -5.82 -13.52
C PHE A 104 -0.81 -6.76 -14.49
N PHE A 105 -1.21 -8.03 -14.56
CA PHE A 105 -0.59 -9.02 -15.47
C PHE A 105 -0.92 -8.79 -16.94
N VAL A 106 -2.16 -8.38 -17.27
CA VAL A 106 -2.56 -8.17 -18.67
C VAL A 106 -1.97 -6.88 -19.24
N TYR A 107 -1.86 -5.83 -18.41
CA TYR A 107 -1.45 -4.50 -18.84
C TYR A 107 -0.06 -4.11 -18.31
N THR A 108 0.83 -5.06 -18.01
CA THR A 108 2.13 -4.78 -17.38
C THR A 108 2.93 -3.70 -18.11
N ASP A 109 3.04 -3.79 -19.44
CA ASP A 109 3.76 -2.78 -20.25
C ASP A 109 3.12 -1.40 -20.14
N LYS A 110 1.78 -1.34 -20.20
CA LYS A 110 1.04 -0.08 -20.14
C LYS A 110 1.11 0.55 -18.75
N VAL A 111 1.06 -0.28 -17.71
CA VAL A 111 1.25 0.14 -16.32
C VAL A 111 2.66 0.70 -16.12
N SER A 112 3.69 0.06 -16.70
CA SER A 112 5.07 0.55 -16.64
C SER A 112 5.21 1.93 -17.27
N GLU A 113 4.72 2.09 -18.51
CA GLU A 113 4.78 3.38 -19.22
C GLU A 113 4.00 4.48 -18.50
N ASN A 114 2.78 4.19 -18.04
CA ASN A 114 1.98 5.16 -17.28
C ASN A 114 2.68 5.55 -15.96
N ALA A 115 3.26 4.58 -15.24
CA ALA A 115 4.00 4.86 -14.01
C ALA A 115 5.23 5.73 -14.26
N LYS A 116 6.00 5.46 -15.33
CA LYS A 116 7.14 6.31 -15.72
C LYS A 116 6.68 7.73 -16.05
N GLN A 117 5.59 7.87 -16.80
CA GLN A 117 5.04 9.18 -17.16
C GLN A 117 4.57 9.96 -15.92
N ASP A 118 3.80 9.32 -15.04
CA ASP A 118 3.33 9.91 -13.78
C ASP A 118 4.50 10.39 -12.90
N LEU A 119 5.56 9.58 -12.79
CA LEU A 119 6.78 9.97 -12.08
C LEU A 119 7.49 11.16 -12.74
N LYS A 120 7.56 11.21 -14.08
CA LYS A 120 8.17 12.34 -14.81
C LYS A 120 7.36 13.63 -14.64
N ASP A 121 6.03 13.53 -14.63
CA ASP A 121 5.19 14.69 -14.32
C ASP A 121 5.36 15.13 -12.85
N GLY A 122 5.61 14.20 -11.93
CA GLY A 122 6.04 14.48 -10.57
C GLY A 122 7.37 15.28 -10.49
N LEU A 123 8.35 14.99 -11.35
CA LEU A 123 9.60 15.76 -11.40
C LEU A 123 9.37 17.24 -11.75
N ARG A 124 8.43 17.53 -12.65
CA ARG A 124 8.09 18.92 -13.07
C ARG A 124 7.54 19.76 -11.91
N LEU A 125 7.01 19.11 -10.88
CA LEU A 125 6.44 19.75 -9.69
C LEU A 125 7.46 19.94 -8.55
N TYR A 126 8.71 19.53 -8.75
CA TYR A 126 9.74 19.50 -7.72
C TYR A 126 10.10 20.88 -7.13
N ASN A 127 10.14 21.92 -7.96
CA ASN A 127 10.47 23.29 -7.55
C ASN A 127 9.26 24.16 -7.19
N THR A 128 8.06 23.61 -7.16
CA THR A 128 6.85 24.37 -6.82
C THR A 128 6.72 24.51 -5.29
N ASP A 129 6.50 25.74 -4.81
CA ASP A 129 6.47 26.07 -3.36
C ASP A 129 5.48 25.24 -2.54
N ASN A 130 4.38 24.79 -3.16
CA ASN A 130 3.34 23.98 -2.49
C ASN A 130 3.67 22.48 -2.40
N ASN A 131 4.79 22.02 -2.96
CA ASN A 131 5.13 20.60 -3.11
C ASN A 131 6.39 20.17 -2.32
N VAL A 132 6.61 20.77 -1.15
CA VAL A 132 7.78 20.46 -0.30
C VAL A 132 7.88 18.96 0.04
N GLY A 133 6.75 18.28 0.28
CA GLY A 133 6.72 16.84 0.53
C GLY A 133 7.20 15.99 -0.65
N LEU A 134 6.77 16.33 -1.88
CA LEU A 134 7.22 15.67 -3.10
C LEU A 134 8.72 15.90 -3.33
N ARG A 135 9.19 17.13 -3.10
CA ARG A 135 10.62 17.48 -3.18
C ARG A 135 11.46 16.66 -2.21
N ASN A 136 11.01 16.54 -0.96
CA ASN A 136 11.69 15.74 0.06
C ASN A 136 11.70 14.26 -0.30
N ALA A 137 10.59 13.71 -0.81
CA ALA A 137 10.51 12.32 -1.24
C ALA A 137 11.51 12.01 -2.35
N TRP A 138 11.59 12.84 -3.39
CA TRP A 138 12.59 12.70 -4.46
C TRP A 138 14.02 12.75 -3.94
N ASN A 139 14.31 13.66 -3.00
CA ASN A 139 15.63 13.76 -2.40
C ASN A 139 16.01 12.53 -1.57
N ILE A 140 15.07 11.97 -0.80
CA ILE A 140 15.29 10.77 0.00
C ILE A 140 15.50 9.55 -0.92
N ILE A 141 14.61 9.34 -1.89
CA ILE A 141 14.68 8.18 -2.78
C ILE A 141 16.01 8.17 -3.54
N GLN A 142 16.39 9.29 -4.15
CA GLN A 142 17.64 9.37 -4.93
C GLN A 142 18.89 9.17 -4.07
N ALA A 143 18.87 9.68 -2.83
CA ALA A 143 19.99 9.50 -1.90
C ALA A 143 20.11 8.06 -1.38
N GLU A 144 18.99 7.42 -1.07
CA GLU A 144 18.98 6.08 -0.44
C GLU A 144 19.12 4.96 -1.48
N TRP A 145 18.59 5.15 -2.70
CA TRP A 145 18.60 4.14 -3.77
C TRP A 145 19.70 4.37 -4.80
N GLU A 146 20.55 5.39 -4.61
CA GLU A 146 21.68 5.71 -5.47
C GLU A 146 21.27 5.78 -6.96
N CYS A 147 20.21 6.53 -7.22
CA CYS A 147 19.58 6.68 -8.53
C CYS A 147 19.31 8.15 -8.83
N CYS A 148 19.09 8.49 -10.10
CA CYS A 148 18.75 9.86 -10.47
C CYS A 148 17.69 9.91 -11.58
N GLY A 149 16.65 10.71 -11.35
CA GLY A 149 15.51 10.82 -12.27
C GLY A 149 14.69 9.54 -12.34
N VAL A 150 13.78 9.45 -13.32
CA VAL A 150 12.89 8.29 -13.47
C VAL A 150 13.61 7.17 -14.21
N THR A 151 14.06 7.48 -15.42
CA THR A 151 14.81 6.61 -16.34
C THR A 151 16.29 6.99 -16.41
N GLY A 152 16.65 8.18 -15.90
CA GLY A 152 18.04 8.61 -15.78
C GLY A 152 18.13 10.09 -15.43
N HIS A 153 19.35 10.56 -15.18
CA HIS A 153 19.59 11.94 -14.74
C HIS A 153 19.10 13.01 -15.74
N THR A 154 19.02 12.68 -17.03
CA THR A 154 18.56 13.60 -18.07
C THR A 154 17.10 14.03 -17.90
N ASP A 155 16.28 13.23 -17.20
CA ASP A 155 14.89 13.59 -16.92
C ASP A 155 14.77 14.91 -16.12
N TRP A 156 15.79 15.24 -15.32
CA TRP A 156 15.84 16.51 -14.60
C TRP A 156 16.08 17.71 -15.52
N HIS A 157 16.77 17.51 -16.65
CA HIS A 157 16.98 18.59 -17.60
C HIS A 157 15.68 19.04 -18.24
N ASP A 158 14.80 18.09 -18.53
CA ASP A 158 13.46 18.39 -19.04
C ASP A 158 12.55 18.97 -17.95
N ALA A 159 12.66 18.47 -16.71
CA ALA A 159 11.82 18.92 -15.60
C ALA A 159 12.18 20.34 -15.12
N LEU A 160 13.49 20.68 -15.07
CA LEU A 160 14.00 21.96 -14.58
C LEU A 160 14.26 22.97 -15.70
N GLN A 161 14.20 22.55 -16.97
CA GLN A 161 14.53 23.36 -18.16
C GLN A 161 15.97 23.91 -18.12
N GLU A 162 16.86 23.24 -17.40
CA GLU A 162 18.27 23.60 -17.21
C GLU A 162 19.14 22.34 -17.23
N LYS A 163 20.43 22.47 -17.59
CA LYS A 163 21.39 21.35 -17.51
C LYS A 163 21.85 21.08 -16.07
N THR A 164 20.91 20.98 -15.15
CA THR A 164 21.14 20.79 -13.71
C THR A 164 20.35 19.60 -13.19
N VAL A 165 20.83 19.03 -12.08
CA VAL A 165 20.16 17.96 -11.33
C VAL A 165 20.11 18.34 -9.84
N PRO A 166 19.27 17.72 -9.01
CA PRO A 166 19.34 17.88 -7.56
C PRO A 166 20.66 17.36 -6.98
N ASP A 167 21.17 18.00 -5.93
CA ASP A 167 22.45 17.61 -5.29
C ASP A 167 22.45 16.17 -4.73
N ARG A 168 21.28 15.55 -4.54
CA ARG A 168 21.13 14.15 -4.12
C ARG A 168 21.39 13.15 -5.25
N CYS A 169 21.49 13.60 -6.49
CA CYS A 169 21.85 12.77 -7.65
C CYS A 169 23.36 12.58 -7.84
N CYS A 170 24.19 13.37 -7.14
CA CYS A 170 25.64 13.30 -7.26
C CYS A 170 26.17 12.10 -6.46
N GLN A 171 27.17 11.41 -7.00
CA GLN A 171 27.87 10.34 -6.26
C GLN A 171 28.66 10.91 -5.08
N GLU A 172 29.36 12.03 -5.31
CA GLU A 172 30.00 12.79 -4.24
C GLU A 172 29.08 13.92 -3.78
N HIS A 173 28.61 13.82 -2.54
CA HIS A 173 27.65 14.78 -2.00
C HIS A 173 28.35 16.03 -1.48
N TYR A 174 28.17 17.14 -2.19
CA TYR A 174 28.52 18.47 -1.73
C TYR A 174 27.53 19.52 -2.27
N ARG A 175 27.50 20.70 -1.64
CA ARG A 175 26.53 21.74 -1.98
C ARG A 175 26.74 22.22 -3.42
N GLU A 176 25.66 22.27 -4.20
CA GLU A 176 25.61 22.68 -5.61
C GLU A 176 26.35 21.76 -6.60
N CYS A 177 26.61 20.50 -6.24
CA CYS A 177 27.22 19.54 -7.16
C CYS A 177 26.38 19.31 -8.43
N GLY A 178 25.06 19.46 -8.35
CA GLY A 178 24.16 19.23 -9.47
C GLY A 178 24.17 20.32 -10.55
N ARG A 179 24.86 21.46 -10.30
CA ARG A 179 25.05 22.53 -11.30
C ARG A 179 26.27 22.33 -12.19
N ASN A 180 27.24 21.53 -11.74
CA ASN A 180 28.45 21.31 -12.50
C ASN A 180 28.31 20.06 -13.38
N THR A 181 28.08 20.27 -14.68
CA THR A 181 27.87 19.19 -15.67
C THR A 181 29.08 18.26 -15.87
N THR A 182 30.26 18.60 -15.37
CA THR A 182 31.44 17.72 -15.39
C THR A 182 31.45 16.68 -14.27
N ASN A 183 30.52 16.77 -13.32
CA ASN A 183 30.43 15.84 -12.20
C ASN A 183 29.84 14.49 -12.60
N ILE A 184 30.13 13.49 -11.77
CA ILE A 184 29.59 12.14 -11.94
C ILE A 184 28.25 12.05 -11.19
N PHE A 185 27.19 11.82 -11.97
CA PHE A 185 25.85 11.58 -11.45
C PHE A 185 25.51 10.10 -11.52
N TRP A 186 24.55 9.67 -10.70
CA TRP A 186 23.95 8.34 -10.88
C TRP A 186 23.29 8.25 -12.25
N SER A 187 23.75 7.31 -13.08
CA SER A 187 23.26 7.14 -14.44
C SER A 187 21.96 6.32 -14.49
N GLN A 188 21.74 5.44 -13.51
CA GLN A 188 20.58 4.56 -13.45
C GLN A 188 19.34 5.32 -12.95
N GLY A 189 18.20 5.09 -13.61
CA GLY A 189 16.92 5.68 -13.21
C GLY A 189 16.36 5.04 -11.94
N CYS A 190 15.64 5.82 -11.12
CA CYS A 190 15.02 5.29 -9.92
C CYS A 190 13.92 4.26 -10.21
N TYR A 191 13.23 4.37 -11.36
CA TYR A 191 12.24 3.37 -11.77
C TYR A 191 12.90 2.01 -12.02
N GLU A 192 14.03 2.00 -12.71
CA GLU A 192 14.78 0.78 -13.03
C GLU A 192 15.32 0.10 -11.77
N LYS A 193 15.82 0.87 -10.80
CA LYS A 193 16.19 0.34 -9.48
C LYS A 193 15.03 -0.33 -8.77
N VAL A 194 13.83 0.26 -8.83
CA VAL A 194 12.62 -0.34 -8.24
C VAL A 194 12.25 -1.62 -8.98
N GLU A 195 12.30 -1.63 -10.31
CA GLU A 195 12.03 -2.82 -11.12
C GLU A 195 13.01 -3.96 -10.85
N GLU A 196 14.31 -3.65 -10.73
CA GLU A 196 15.36 -4.59 -10.35
C GLU A 196 15.08 -5.18 -8.96
N TRP A 197 14.79 -4.32 -7.97
CA TRP A 197 14.42 -4.77 -6.63
C TRP A 197 13.17 -5.64 -6.62
N LEU A 198 12.14 -5.30 -7.39
CA LEU A 198 10.91 -6.10 -7.53
C LEU A 198 11.21 -7.47 -8.14
N ASN A 199 12.08 -7.53 -9.15
CA ASN A 199 12.47 -8.78 -9.79
C ASN A 199 13.29 -9.68 -8.86
N ASP A 200 14.22 -9.10 -8.11
CA ASP A 200 15.04 -9.80 -7.13
C ASP A 200 14.20 -10.33 -5.96
N ASN A 201 13.19 -9.57 -5.55
CA ASN A 201 12.33 -9.89 -4.40
C ASN A 201 10.97 -10.49 -4.80
N LYS A 202 10.76 -10.89 -6.05
CA LYS A 202 9.47 -11.39 -6.53
C LYS A 202 8.96 -12.60 -5.75
N HIS A 203 9.86 -13.46 -5.27
CA HIS A 203 9.50 -14.61 -4.44
C HIS A 203 8.98 -14.19 -3.06
N LEU A 204 9.57 -13.16 -2.46
CA LEU A 204 9.11 -12.59 -1.19
C LEU A 204 7.73 -11.96 -1.36
N LEU A 205 7.56 -11.12 -2.39
CA LEU A 205 6.27 -10.48 -2.69
C LEU A 205 5.17 -11.49 -2.98
N GLY A 206 5.47 -12.52 -3.80
CA GLY A 206 4.54 -13.61 -4.06
C GLY A 206 4.15 -14.38 -2.81
N THR A 207 5.10 -14.63 -1.90
CA THR A 207 4.82 -15.30 -0.62
C THR A 207 3.88 -14.45 0.26
N ILE A 208 4.14 -13.14 0.37
CA ILE A 208 3.29 -12.22 1.13
C ILE A 208 1.85 -12.22 0.55
N ALA A 209 1.72 -12.11 -0.77
CA ALA A 209 0.41 -12.13 -1.44
C ALA A 209 -0.35 -13.44 -1.19
N MET A 210 0.33 -14.59 -1.28
CA MET A 210 -0.28 -15.88 -0.98
C MET A 210 -0.71 -16.02 0.48
N CYS A 211 0.08 -15.49 1.43
CA CYS A 211 -0.29 -15.47 2.85
C CYS A 211 -1.57 -14.64 3.08
N VAL A 212 -1.68 -13.47 2.46
CA VAL A 212 -2.89 -12.62 2.55
C VAL A 212 -4.11 -13.35 2.02
N LEU A 213 -3.99 -13.96 0.83
CA LEU A 213 -5.07 -14.74 0.21
C LEU A 213 -5.55 -15.88 1.11
N VAL A 214 -4.63 -16.66 1.68
CA VAL A 214 -4.98 -17.77 2.59
C VAL A 214 -5.66 -17.25 3.85
N LEU A 215 -5.15 -16.19 4.47
CA LEU A 215 -5.74 -15.61 5.68
C LEU A 215 -7.16 -15.09 5.42
N GLN A 216 -7.40 -14.49 4.25
CA GLN A 216 -8.71 -13.99 3.85
C GLN A 216 -9.71 -15.14 3.62
N LEU A 217 -9.30 -16.21 2.94
CA LEU A 217 -10.12 -17.42 2.75
C LEU A 217 -10.47 -18.07 4.09
N LEU A 218 -9.51 -18.18 5.00
CA LEU A 218 -9.74 -18.67 6.36
C LEU A 218 -10.71 -17.78 7.14
N GLY A 219 -10.54 -16.46 7.06
CA GLY A 219 -11.45 -15.48 7.68
C GLY A 219 -12.89 -15.63 7.20
N MET A 220 -13.09 -15.80 5.89
CA MET A 220 -14.41 -16.06 5.31
C MET A 220 -14.99 -17.41 5.75
N ALA A 221 -14.20 -18.47 5.73
CA ALA A 221 -14.62 -19.79 6.19
C ALA A 221 -15.04 -19.77 7.66
N PHE A 222 -14.22 -19.17 8.53
CA PHE A 222 -14.54 -19.06 9.96
C PHE A 222 -15.76 -18.19 10.21
N SER A 223 -15.91 -17.06 9.52
CA SER A 223 -17.12 -16.23 9.63
C SER A 223 -18.39 -17.02 9.28
N MET A 224 -18.37 -17.75 8.16
CA MET A 224 -19.53 -18.52 7.73
C MET A 224 -19.84 -19.70 8.65
N THR A 225 -18.82 -20.39 9.17
CA THR A 225 -19.02 -21.48 10.14
C THR A 225 -19.66 -20.97 11.44
N LEU A 226 -19.20 -19.84 11.98
CA LEU A 226 -19.80 -19.21 13.16
C LEU A 226 -21.23 -18.72 12.87
N TYR A 227 -21.45 -18.08 11.72
CA TYR A 227 -22.79 -17.64 11.30
C TYR A 227 -23.78 -18.81 11.27
N GLN A 228 -23.43 -19.92 10.61
CA GLN A 228 -24.29 -21.09 10.51
C GLN A 228 -24.60 -21.70 11.88
N GLN A 229 -23.62 -21.71 12.79
CA GLN A 229 -23.81 -22.23 14.14
C GLN A 229 -24.76 -21.37 14.96
N ILE A 230 -24.57 -20.06 14.95
CA ILE A 230 -25.46 -19.11 15.66
C ILE A 230 -26.88 -19.18 15.06
N HIS A 231 -26.99 -19.35 13.73
CA HIS A 231 -28.28 -19.54 13.08
C HIS A 231 -28.99 -20.83 13.53
N ARG A 232 -28.27 -21.96 13.59
CA ARG A 232 -28.81 -23.25 14.07
C ARG A 232 -29.16 -23.21 15.56
N ALA A 233 -28.36 -22.55 16.38
CA ALA A 233 -28.63 -22.38 17.81
C ALA A 233 -29.92 -21.59 18.04
N GLY A 234 -30.13 -20.48 17.31
CA GLY A 234 -31.36 -19.68 17.39
C GLY A 234 -32.62 -20.50 17.04
N LYS A 235 -32.60 -21.26 15.95
CA LYS A 235 -33.72 -22.14 15.56
C LYS A 235 -34.11 -23.18 16.63
N LYS A 236 -33.21 -23.54 17.53
CA LYS A 236 -33.47 -24.52 18.61
C LYS A 236 -34.17 -23.89 19.82
N TYR A 237 -34.13 -22.56 19.97
CA TYR A 237 -34.85 -21.85 21.04
C TYR A 237 -36.26 -21.41 20.61
N ASP A 238 -36.49 -21.28 19.30
CA ASP A 238 -37.79 -20.91 18.73
C ASP A 238 -38.73 -22.11 18.46
N ALA A 239 -38.26 -23.34 18.72
CA ALA A 239 -38.98 -24.60 18.53
C ALA A 239 -39.26 -25.29 19.87
#